data_AF-A0A838US18-F1
#
_entry.id   AF-A0A838US18-F1
#
_cell.length_a   1.000
_cell.length_b   1.000
_cell.length_c   1.000
_cell.angle_alpha   90.00
_cell.angle_beta   90.00
_cell.angle_gamma   90.00
#
_symmetry.space_group_name_H-M   'P 1'
#
loop_
_entity.id
_entity.type
_entity.pdbx_description
1 polymer ?
#
loop_
_entity_poly.entity_id
_entity_poly.type
_entity_poly.pdbx_seq_one_letter_code
_entity_poly.pdbx_strand_id
1 'polypeptide(L)'
;MSQPFPPVSGPAPMGFDPFSPGFTVAAETPTPSNGSGNYPPPEAPSPVRRGPWGAWLRMTSPHHTPEELRSAIVREQMRRGQVLSGLLLIVFIFVALLFPTGFIPTPAPGLIGGLSFVLLMLCVCAVFNRRGNVTTASVLFVFCIALAIVANILTPPPSLGVGDLPSYDLFAIPVVLAGVLLPRSYSVITWAAVSLFSALDLILTPARPDLVLYLKTVSIYGVLARPIVLSGFLAVISWIAAGSVQRAIFQEDKNAEVERAYAALADQKRRLEEAIAVIQGVHARVANGDLAARAPIVGGELVPLTISLNLMLERLNRLQIAENTLGNLEMSVQHLSQVLAELAQGRIATPVPAAQN
;
A
#
# COMPACT_ATOMS: atom_id res chain seq x y z
N MET A 1 -55.46 -28.41 -37.47
CA MET A 1 -54.70 -27.31 -38.11
C MET A 1 -53.36 -27.20 -37.41
N SER A 2 -52.37 -27.91 -37.93
CA SER A 2 -51.01 -28.02 -37.41
C SER A 2 -50.10 -27.09 -38.21
N GLN A 3 -49.63 -26.01 -37.59
CA GLN A 3 -48.63 -25.14 -38.21
C GLN A 3 -47.23 -25.73 -38.05
N PRO A 4 -46.37 -25.67 -39.10
CA PRO A 4 -44.99 -26.13 -39.03
C PRO A 4 -44.11 -25.08 -38.36
N PHE A 5 -43.18 -25.54 -37.52
CA PHE A 5 -42.13 -24.72 -36.91
C PHE A 5 -41.13 -24.22 -37.96
N PRO A 6 -40.59 -22.99 -37.83
CA PRO A 6 -39.53 -22.50 -38.69
C PRO A 6 -38.18 -23.18 -38.37
N PRO A 7 -37.26 -23.27 -39.35
CA PRO A 7 -35.95 -23.88 -39.17
C PRO A 7 -35.04 -23.02 -38.29
N VAL A 8 -34.37 -23.68 -37.33
CA VAL A 8 -33.34 -23.11 -36.46
C VAL A 8 -32.06 -22.91 -37.27
N SER A 9 -31.68 -21.66 -37.51
CA SER A 9 -30.38 -21.28 -38.06
C SER A 9 -29.29 -21.47 -37.00
N GLY A 10 -28.34 -22.37 -37.29
CA GLY A 10 -27.16 -22.60 -36.43
C GLY A 10 -26.20 -21.40 -36.44
N PRO A 11 -25.42 -21.20 -35.37
CA PRO A 11 -24.44 -20.13 -35.29
C PRO A 11 -23.29 -20.37 -36.28
N ALA A 12 -22.91 -19.31 -36.99
CA ALA A 12 -21.77 -19.30 -37.90
C ALA A 12 -20.45 -19.60 -37.16
N PRO A 13 -19.52 -20.37 -37.76
CA PRO A 13 -18.22 -20.61 -37.17
C PRO A 13 -17.41 -19.30 -37.14
N MET A 14 -17.10 -18.81 -35.94
CA MET A 14 -16.10 -17.76 -35.75
C MET A 14 -14.73 -18.32 -36.13
N GLY A 15 -14.19 -17.83 -37.25
CA GLY A 15 -12.80 -18.05 -37.65
C GLY A 15 -11.88 -17.40 -36.62
N PHE A 16 -11.17 -18.23 -35.88
CA PHE A 16 -10.00 -17.83 -35.11
C PHE A 16 -8.83 -17.75 -36.10
N ASP A 17 -8.30 -16.55 -36.34
CA ASP A 17 -7.01 -16.34 -37.00
C ASP A 17 -5.89 -16.42 -35.94
N PRO A 18 -5.13 -17.53 -35.85
CA PRO A 18 -3.83 -17.49 -35.20
C PRO A 18 -2.86 -16.82 -36.17
N PHE A 19 -1.95 -15.98 -35.67
CA PHE A 19 -0.92 -15.24 -36.44
C PHE A 19 -1.32 -13.85 -36.95
N SER A 20 -1.41 -12.89 -36.01
CA SER A 20 -0.98 -11.52 -36.27
C SER A 20 0.43 -11.30 -35.68
N PRO A 21 1.49 -11.25 -36.49
CA PRO A 21 2.81 -10.80 -36.06
C PRO A 21 2.91 -9.29 -36.28
N GLY A 22 2.86 -8.50 -35.21
CA GLY A 22 2.89 -7.04 -35.34
C GLY A 22 2.95 -6.28 -34.03
N PHE A 23 3.74 -6.76 -33.05
CA PHE A 23 4.13 -5.94 -31.91
C PHE A 23 5.45 -5.24 -32.26
N THR A 24 5.35 -4.10 -32.94
CA THR A 24 6.43 -3.12 -33.00
C THR A 24 6.59 -2.52 -31.60
N VAL A 25 7.47 -3.12 -30.81
CA VAL A 25 8.01 -2.48 -29.59
C VAL A 25 8.71 -1.22 -30.06
N ALA A 26 8.05 -0.07 -29.89
CA ALA A 26 8.70 1.21 -30.06
C ALA A 26 9.88 1.25 -29.07
N ALA A 27 11.09 1.30 -29.61
CA ALA A 27 12.29 1.50 -28.82
C ALA A 27 12.17 2.88 -28.15
N GLU A 28 11.72 2.90 -26.90
CA GLU A 28 11.88 4.06 -26.04
C GLU A 28 13.37 4.36 -25.94
N THR A 29 13.77 5.45 -26.57
CA THR A 29 15.10 6.04 -26.41
C THR A 29 15.39 6.20 -24.92
N PRO A 30 16.45 5.58 -24.38
CA PRO A 30 16.83 5.72 -22.98
C PRO A 30 17.19 7.19 -22.73
N THR A 31 16.29 7.89 -22.05
CA THR A 31 16.56 9.24 -21.55
C THR A 31 17.64 9.08 -20.46
N PRO A 32 18.78 9.79 -20.54
CA PRO A 32 19.83 9.67 -19.53
C PRO A 32 19.27 10.07 -18.16
N SER A 33 19.10 9.08 -17.29
CA SER A 33 18.68 9.27 -15.91
C SER A 33 19.78 10.01 -15.16
N ASN A 34 19.59 11.30 -14.94
CA ASN A 34 20.52 12.15 -14.23
C ASN A 34 20.62 11.64 -12.78
N GLY A 35 21.77 11.05 -12.44
CA GLY A 35 22.01 10.19 -11.28
C GLY A 35 22.09 10.86 -9.91
N SER A 36 21.44 12.00 -9.70
CA SER A 36 21.15 12.48 -8.35
C SER A 36 20.01 11.65 -7.79
N GLY A 37 20.22 10.98 -6.66
CA GLY A 37 19.24 10.16 -5.94
C GLY A 37 17.99 10.96 -5.53
N ASN A 38 17.15 11.28 -6.49
CA ASN A 38 15.80 11.79 -6.32
C ASN A 38 14.95 10.61 -5.88
N TYR A 39 15.06 10.28 -4.60
CA TYR A 39 13.85 9.85 -3.91
C TYR A 39 12.78 10.88 -4.27
N PRO A 40 11.62 10.48 -4.82
CA PRO A 40 10.53 11.43 -4.96
C PRO A 40 10.41 12.14 -3.61
N PRO A 41 10.51 13.49 -3.58
CA PRO A 41 10.48 14.23 -2.33
C PRO A 41 9.30 13.70 -1.53
N PRO A 42 9.47 13.40 -0.22
CA PRO A 42 8.45 12.77 0.60
C PRO A 42 7.13 13.44 0.28
N GLU A 43 6.17 12.64 -0.23
CA GLU A 43 4.92 13.14 -0.79
C GLU A 43 4.44 14.32 0.05
N ALA A 44 4.37 15.50 -0.59
CA ALA A 44 4.10 16.74 0.12
C ALA A 44 2.89 16.50 1.04
N PRO A 45 2.99 16.88 2.34
CA PRO A 45 1.98 16.56 3.33
C PRO A 45 0.61 16.93 2.76
N SER A 46 -0.27 15.93 2.70
CA SER A 46 -1.57 16.05 2.05
C SER A 46 -2.22 17.38 2.46
N PRO A 47 -2.68 18.21 1.49
CA PRO A 47 -3.07 19.59 1.77
C PRO A 47 -4.04 19.62 2.94
N VAL A 48 -3.69 20.38 3.97
CA VAL A 48 -4.53 20.58 5.17
C VAL A 48 -5.89 21.04 4.67
N ARG A 49 -6.90 20.16 4.73
CA ARG A 49 -8.26 20.46 4.28
C ARG A 49 -8.80 21.61 5.12
N ARG A 50 -8.83 22.82 4.57
CA ARG A 50 -9.43 24.00 5.21
C ARG A 50 -10.95 23.96 5.02
N GLY A 51 -11.71 24.39 6.04
CA GLY A 51 -13.18 24.46 5.99
C GLY A 51 -13.90 23.72 7.12
N PRO A 52 -15.25 23.75 7.13
CA PRO A 52 -16.06 23.13 8.18
C PRO A 52 -15.86 21.60 8.25
N TRP A 53 -15.65 20.97 7.10
CA TRP A 53 -15.32 19.54 7.03
C TRP A 53 -13.98 19.21 7.71
N GLY A 54 -12.96 20.05 7.49
CA GLY A 54 -11.67 19.89 8.18
C GLY A 54 -11.79 20.11 9.69
N ALA A 55 -12.62 21.06 10.13
CA ALA A 55 -12.90 21.27 11.54
C ALA A 55 -13.59 20.06 12.19
N TRP A 56 -14.59 19.49 11.52
CA TRP A 56 -15.26 18.27 11.98
C TRP A 56 -14.29 17.09 12.07
N LEU A 57 -13.54 16.82 11.00
CA LEU A 57 -12.56 15.74 10.98
C LEU A 57 -11.52 15.89 12.09
N ARG A 58 -11.02 17.11 12.36
CA ARG A 58 -10.11 17.36 13.48
C ARG A 58 -10.76 17.08 14.84
N MET A 59 -12.06 17.34 14.98
CA MET A 59 -12.75 17.14 16.25
C MET A 59 -13.02 15.66 16.53
N THR A 60 -13.30 14.85 15.50
CA THR A 60 -13.78 13.47 15.65
C THR A 60 -12.80 12.39 15.22
N SER A 61 -11.78 12.71 14.42
CA SER A 61 -10.78 11.73 13.96
C SER A 61 -9.61 11.61 14.94
N PRO A 62 -8.96 10.43 15.02
CA PRO A 62 -7.76 10.27 15.84
C PRO A 62 -6.61 11.13 15.30
N HIS A 63 -5.80 11.65 16.22
CA HIS A 63 -4.55 12.36 15.89
C HIS A 63 -3.41 11.36 15.90
N HIS A 64 -2.70 11.25 14.77
CA HIS A 64 -1.50 10.42 14.63
C HIS A 64 -0.31 11.28 14.23
N THR A 65 0.86 10.93 14.75
CA THR A 65 2.11 11.55 14.34
C THR A 65 2.53 11.04 12.95
N PRO A 66 3.26 11.83 12.14
CA PRO A 66 3.72 11.39 10.82
C PRO A 66 4.57 10.10 10.83
N GLU A 67 5.24 9.82 11.95
CA GLU A 67 6.04 8.61 12.11
C GLU A 67 5.17 7.35 12.27
N GLU A 68 4.07 7.45 13.01
CA GLU A 68 3.09 6.34 13.17
C GLU A 68 2.41 5.97 11.85
N LEU A 69 2.22 6.95 10.96
CA LEU A 69 1.61 6.75 9.64
C LEU A 69 2.46 5.90 8.69
N ARG A 70 3.71 5.56 9.03
CA ARG A 70 4.50 4.59 8.27
C ARG A 70 3.94 3.16 8.38
N SER A 71 3.17 2.87 9.43
CA SER A 71 2.56 1.54 9.60
C SER A 71 1.28 1.42 8.77
N ALA A 72 1.21 0.36 7.96
CA ALA A 72 0.02 -0.04 7.19
C ALA A 72 -1.25 -0.11 8.05
N ILE A 73 -1.11 -0.65 9.26
CA ILE A 73 -2.21 -0.85 10.21
C ILE A 73 -2.77 0.50 10.67
N VAL A 74 -1.89 1.46 10.97
CA VAL A 74 -2.29 2.80 11.43
C VAL A 74 -2.98 3.58 10.30
N ARG A 75 -2.48 3.47 9.06
CA ARG A 75 -3.14 4.10 7.90
C ARG A 75 -4.55 3.55 7.66
N GLU A 76 -4.73 2.23 7.77
CA GLU A 76 -6.06 1.63 7.64
C GLU A 76 -7.00 2.05 8.79
N GLN A 77 -6.49 2.14 10.02
CA GLN A 77 -7.25 2.68 11.16
C GLN A 77 -7.66 4.14 10.92
N MET A 78 -6.75 4.98 10.41
CA MET A 78 -7.02 6.37 10.08
C MET A 78 -8.09 6.49 8.98
N ARG A 79 -7.98 5.68 7.92
CA ARG A 79 -8.97 5.63 6.83
C ARG A 79 -10.36 5.28 7.37
N ARG A 80 -10.47 4.22 8.17
CA ARG A 80 -11.74 3.81 8.80
C ARG A 80 -12.27 4.88 9.74
N GLY A 81 -11.41 5.52 10.54
CA GLY A 81 -11.79 6.60 11.45
C GLY A 81 -12.35 7.82 10.72
N GLN A 82 -11.80 8.16 9.54
CA GLN A 82 -12.33 9.22 8.69
C GLN A 82 -13.67 8.87 8.05
N VAL A 83 -13.82 7.63 7.56
CA VAL A 83 -15.11 7.13 7.01
C VAL A 83 -16.18 7.13 8.10
N LEU A 84 -15.86 6.62 9.31
CA LEU A 84 -16.76 6.65 10.46
C LEU A 84 -17.13 8.08 10.85
N SER A 85 -16.15 8.99 10.89
CA SER A 85 -16.38 10.40 11.19
C SER A 85 -17.35 11.07 10.21
N GLY A 86 -17.22 10.77 8.90
CA GLY A 86 -18.13 11.28 7.89
C GLY A 86 -19.55 10.72 8.03
N LEU A 87 -19.68 9.42 8.30
CA LEU A 87 -20.97 8.78 8.54
C LEU A 87 -21.64 9.31 9.82
N LEU A 88 -20.87 9.52 10.89
CA LEU A 88 -21.37 10.13 12.13
C LEU A 88 -21.97 11.51 11.86
N LEU A 89 -21.31 12.35 11.04
CA LEU A 89 -21.85 13.67 10.70
C LEU A 89 -23.16 13.58 9.92
N ILE A 90 -23.21 12.70 8.91
CA ILE A 90 -24.41 12.51 8.10
C ILE A 90 -25.57 12.06 8.98
N VAL A 91 -25.38 11.01 9.79
CA VAL A 91 -26.42 10.51 10.70
C VAL A 91 -26.80 11.57 11.73
N PHE A 92 -25.85 12.32 12.27
CA PHE A 92 -26.12 13.41 13.20
C PHE A 92 -27.04 14.47 12.57
N ILE A 93 -26.75 14.89 11.33
CA ILE A 93 -27.59 15.85 10.59
C ILE A 93 -29.00 15.28 10.37
N PHE A 94 -29.12 14.02 9.96
CA PHE A 94 -30.43 13.38 9.77
C PHE A 94 -31.23 13.32 11.08
N VAL A 95 -30.61 12.90 12.18
CA VAL A 95 -31.26 12.83 13.50
C VAL A 95 -31.66 14.23 13.98
N ALA A 96 -30.80 15.23 13.79
CA ALA A 96 -31.11 16.62 14.11
C ALA A 96 -32.28 17.17 13.29
N LEU A 97 -32.38 16.80 12.01
CA LEU A 97 -33.50 17.17 11.14
C LEU A 97 -34.81 16.47 11.53
N LEU A 98 -34.74 15.23 12.04
CA LEU A 98 -35.91 14.49 12.51
C LEU A 98 -36.37 14.94 13.90
N PHE A 99 -35.49 15.54 14.70
CA PHE A 99 -35.78 15.95 16.07
C PHE A 99 -37.07 16.81 16.24
N PRO A 100 -37.35 17.82 15.37
CA PRO A 100 -38.58 18.62 15.46
C PRO A 100 -39.87 17.80 15.30
N THR A 101 -39.83 16.66 14.59
CA THR A 101 -41.01 15.80 14.40
C THR A 101 -41.48 15.15 15.71
N GLY A 102 -40.60 15.07 16.72
CA GLY A 102 -40.97 14.65 18.07
C GLY A 102 -41.90 15.62 18.80
N PHE A 103 -41.94 16.90 18.39
CA PHE A 103 -42.70 17.95 19.06
C PHE A 103 -44.00 18.32 18.35
N ILE A 104 -44.11 18.05 17.04
CA ILE A 104 -45.19 18.55 16.18
C ILE A 104 -45.90 17.35 15.52
N PRO A 105 -47.24 17.23 15.56
CA PRO A 105 -48.22 18.14 16.17
C PRO A 105 -48.51 17.88 17.65
N THR A 106 -48.23 16.67 18.15
CA THR A 106 -48.37 16.31 19.57
C THR A 106 -47.04 15.73 20.07
N PRO A 107 -46.53 16.16 21.24
CA PRO A 107 -45.25 15.68 21.73
C PRO A 107 -45.32 14.16 21.94
N ALA A 108 -44.47 13.43 21.24
CA ALA A 108 -44.33 11.99 21.36
C ALA A 108 -43.09 11.70 22.25
N PRO A 109 -43.25 11.56 23.58
CA PRO A 109 -42.11 11.46 24.50
C PRO A 109 -41.21 10.26 24.19
N GLY A 110 -41.76 9.17 23.65
CA GLY A 110 -40.98 8.02 23.19
C GLY A 110 -40.05 8.36 22.02
N LEU A 111 -40.52 9.12 21.02
CA LEU A 111 -39.71 9.56 19.89
C LEU A 111 -38.63 10.54 20.33
N ILE A 112 -38.98 11.52 21.18
CA ILE A 112 -38.02 12.47 21.74
C ILE A 112 -36.92 11.72 22.52
N GLY A 113 -37.32 10.83 23.44
CA GLY A 113 -36.39 10.03 24.23
C GLY A 113 -35.49 9.15 23.36
N GLY A 114 -36.05 8.49 22.35
CA GLY A 114 -35.30 7.68 21.39
C GLY A 114 -34.27 8.48 20.59
N LEU A 115 -34.68 9.62 20.02
CA LEU A 115 -33.77 10.49 19.26
C LEU A 115 -32.69 11.11 20.16
N SER A 116 -33.03 11.51 21.39
CA SER A 116 -32.05 11.98 22.39
C SER A 116 -31.04 10.90 22.76
N PHE A 117 -31.49 9.65 22.93
CA PHE A 117 -30.61 8.52 23.20
C PHE A 117 -29.66 8.24 22.02
N VAL A 118 -30.17 8.27 20.77
CA VAL A 118 -29.33 8.12 19.57
C VAL A 118 -28.29 9.25 19.50
N LEU A 119 -28.67 10.51 19.72
CA LEU A 119 -27.72 11.64 19.76
C LEU A 119 -26.63 11.44 20.82
N LEU A 120 -27.01 11.00 22.02
CA LEU A 120 -26.06 10.69 23.08
C LEU A 120 -25.08 9.59 22.64
N MET A 121 -25.58 8.51 22.04
CA MET A 121 -24.73 7.42 21.55
C MET A 121 -23.81 7.84 20.41
N LEU A 122 -24.26 8.72 19.50
CA LEU A 122 -23.40 9.31 18.46
C LEU A 122 -22.25 10.13 19.07
N CYS A 123 -22.53 10.90 20.13
CA CYS A 123 -21.49 11.62 20.87
C CYS A 123 -20.47 10.67 21.51
N VAL A 124 -20.94 9.57 22.13
CA VAL A 124 -20.06 8.55 22.70
C VAL A 124 -19.21 7.88 21.60
N CYS A 125 -19.81 7.54 20.45
CA CYS A 125 -19.07 7.02 19.29
C CYS A 125 -17.97 7.99 18.85
N ALA A 126 -18.27 9.28 18.75
CA ALA A 126 -17.30 10.30 18.35
C ALA A 126 -16.13 10.42 19.34
N VAL A 127 -16.38 10.28 20.65
CA VAL A 127 -15.33 10.26 21.68
C VAL A 127 -14.42 9.04 21.53
N PHE A 128 -14.98 7.84 21.32
CA PHE A 128 -14.18 6.64 21.09
C PHE A 128 -13.37 6.70 19.79
N ASN A 129 -13.95 7.26 18.72
CA ASN A 129 -13.25 7.45 17.45
C ASN A 129 -12.05 8.41 17.63
N ARG A 130 -12.24 9.52 18.35
CA ARG A 130 -11.18 10.49 18.65
C ARG A 130 -10.04 9.89 19.47
N ARG A 131 -10.33 8.92 20.35
CA ARG A 131 -9.32 8.20 21.15
C ARG A 131 -8.54 7.14 20.34
N GLY A 132 -8.79 6.99 19.04
CA GLY A 132 -8.14 5.98 18.20
C GLY A 132 -8.74 4.59 18.32
N ASN A 133 -9.75 4.39 19.17
CA ASN A 133 -10.44 3.10 19.27
C ASN A 133 -11.57 3.00 18.24
N VAL A 134 -11.19 3.02 16.96
CA VAL A 134 -12.10 3.05 15.81
C VAL A 134 -12.98 1.80 15.76
N THR A 135 -12.46 0.64 16.15
CA THR A 135 -13.24 -0.61 16.14
C THR A 135 -14.38 -0.56 17.15
N THR A 136 -14.11 -0.20 18.42
CA THR A 136 -15.17 -0.07 19.41
C THR A 136 -16.18 1.01 19.02
N ALA A 137 -15.71 2.16 18.50
CA ALA A 137 -16.60 3.22 18.01
C ALA A 137 -17.51 2.72 16.87
N SER A 138 -16.97 1.92 15.94
CA SER A 138 -17.73 1.34 14.83
C SER A 138 -18.75 0.30 15.30
N VAL A 139 -18.39 -0.57 16.25
CA VAL A 139 -19.32 -1.53 16.86
C VAL A 139 -20.47 -0.78 17.53
N LEU A 140 -20.16 0.23 18.35
CA LEU A 140 -21.15 1.02 19.06
C LEU A 140 -22.08 1.74 18.08
N PHE A 141 -21.53 2.29 17.00
CA PHE A 141 -22.30 2.97 15.96
C PHE A 141 -23.26 2.02 15.24
N VAL A 142 -22.78 0.87 14.75
CA VAL A 142 -23.61 -0.13 14.08
C VAL A 142 -24.69 -0.67 15.02
N PHE A 143 -24.32 -0.95 16.28
CA PHE A 143 -25.27 -1.38 17.31
C PHE A 143 -26.33 -0.32 17.60
N CYS A 144 -25.95 0.95 17.69
CA CYS A 144 -26.89 2.05 17.89
C CYS A 144 -27.90 2.18 16.74
N ILE A 145 -27.44 2.05 15.49
CA ILE A 145 -28.34 2.06 14.32
C ILE A 145 -29.28 0.86 14.33
N ALA A 146 -28.76 -0.35 14.62
CA ALA A 146 -29.59 -1.54 14.73
C ALA A 146 -30.63 -1.41 15.85
N LEU A 147 -30.24 -0.90 17.02
CA LEU A 147 -31.14 -0.68 18.16
C LEU A 147 -32.22 0.37 17.84
N ALA A 148 -31.89 1.42 17.08
CA ALA A 148 -32.86 2.40 16.63
C ALA A 148 -33.91 1.77 15.69
N ILE A 149 -33.50 0.87 14.79
CA ILE A 149 -34.42 0.11 13.93
C ILE A 149 -35.29 -0.83 14.76
N VAL A 150 -34.69 -1.57 15.70
CA VAL A 150 -35.43 -2.44 16.64
C VAL A 150 -36.46 -1.64 17.43
N ALA A 151 -36.06 -0.50 18.00
CA ALA A 151 -36.98 0.37 18.73
C ALA A 151 -38.11 0.86 17.83
N ASN A 152 -37.82 1.23 16.58
CA ASN A 152 -38.84 1.63 15.62
C ASN A 152 -39.83 0.51 15.27
N ILE A 153 -39.39 -0.75 15.22
CA ILE A 153 -40.26 -1.91 14.98
C ILE A 153 -41.11 -2.23 16.23
N LEU A 154 -40.56 -2.05 17.43
CA LEU A 154 -41.23 -2.40 18.70
C LEU A 154 -42.09 -1.28 19.30
N THR A 155 -41.93 -0.02 18.88
CA THR A 155 -42.70 1.13 19.40
C THR A 155 -44.17 1.17 18.96
N PRO A 156 -44.55 0.75 17.73
CA PRO A 156 -45.96 0.60 17.34
C PRO A 156 -46.75 -0.33 18.28
N PRO A 157 -48.10 -0.29 18.24
CA PRO A 157 -48.93 -1.17 19.05
C PRO A 157 -48.50 -2.63 18.88
N PRO A 158 -48.64 -3.50 19.91
CA PRO A 158 -47.99 -4.80 20.06
C PRO A 158 -48.42 -5.88 19.04
N SER A 159 -49.13 -5.49 17.98
CA SER A 159 -49.55 -6.39 16.93
C SER A 159 -48.90 -5.99 15.60
N LEU A 160 -48.27 -6.96 14.96
CA LEU A 160 -47.55 -6.79 13.69
C LEU A 160 -48.53 -6.86 12.52
N GLY A 161 -48.55 -5.84 11.67
CA GLY A 161 -49.35 -5.78 10.44
C GLY A 161 -48.53 -6.03 9.18
N VAL A 162 -49.20 -6.18 8.04
CA VAL A 162 -48.53 -6.34 6.72
C VAL A 162 -47.72 -5.09 6.36
N GLY A 163 -48.17 -3.91 6.78
CA GLY A 163 -47.49 -2.64 6.56
C GLY A 163 -46.14 -2.49 7.29
N ASP A 164 -45.88 -3.33 8.30
CA ASP A 164 -44.66 -3.28 9.10
C ASP A 164 -43.53 -4.13 8.48
N LEU A 165 -43.86 -5.03 7.55
CA LEU A 165 -42.90 -5.94 6.89
C LEU A 165 -41.74 -5.21 6.18
N PRO A 166 -41.95 -4.09 5.46
CA PRO A 166 -40.85 -3.34 4.86
C PRO A 166 -39.84 -2.78 5.88
N SER A 167 -40.22 -2.62 7.15
CA SER A 167 -39.30 -2.13 8.18
C SER A 167 -38.15 -3.10 8.47
N TYR A 168 -38.36 -4.40 8.26
CA TYR A 168 -37.27 -5.39 8.39
C TYR A 168 -36.21 -5.24 7.29
N ASP A 169 -36.57 -4.73 6.11
CA ASP A 169 -35.61 -4.48 5.04
C ASP A 169 -34.59 -3.38 5.46
N LEU A 170 -34.93 -2.52 6.45
CA LEU A 170 -34.00 -1.52 7.01
C LEU A 170 -32.79 -2.15 7.72
N PHE A 171 -32.86 -3.41 8.17
CA PHE A 171 -31.71 -4.12 8.74
C PHE A 171 -30.58 -4.34 7.73
N ALA A 172 -30.82 -4.16 6.43
CA ALA A 172 -29.77 -4.05 5.42
C ALA A 172 -28.73 -2.96 5.76
N ILE A 173 -29.18 -1.83 6.33
CA ILE A 173 -28.32 -0.67 6.63
C ILE A 173 -27.20 -1.03 7.62
N PRO A 174 -27.48 -1.53 8.85
CA PRO A 174 -26.43 -1.90 9.79
C PRO A 174 -25.52 -3.01 9.28
N VAL A 175 -26.02 -3.94 8.44
CA VAL A 175 -25.20 -5.00 7.82
C VAL A 175 -24.19 -4.42 6.84
N VAL A 176 -24.61 -3.49 5.98
CA VAL A 176 -23.70 -2.80 5.04
C VAL A 176 -22.70 -1.96 5.80
N LEU A 177 -23.16 -1.16 6.78
CA LEU A 177 -22.28 -0.35 7.64
C LEU A 177 -21.25 -1.21 8.36
N ALA A 178 -21.63 -2.42 8.80
CA ALA A 178 -20.71 -3.34 9.43
C ALA A 178 -19.56 -3.74 8.50
N GLY A 179 -19.83 -4.15 7.26
CA GLY A 179 -18.71 -4.51 6.36
C GLY A 179 -17.87 -3.32 5.88
N VAL A 180 -18.40 -2.09 5.90
CA VAL A 180 -17.61 -0.89 5.58
C VAL A 180 -16.70 -0.47 6.74
N LEU A 181 -17.22 -0.53 7.98
CA LEU A 181 -16.54 0.05 9.16
C LEU A 181 -15.75 -0.98 9.98
N LEU A 182 -16.25 -2.22 10.06
CA LEU A 182 -15.69 -3.26 10.91
C LEU A 182 -14.81 -4.23 10.10
N PRO A 183 -13.98 -5.05 10.78
CA PRO A 183 -13.28 -6.13 10.11
C PRO A 183 -14.24 -7.05 9.35
N ARG A 184 -13.72 -7.66 8.29
CA ARG A 184 -14.47 -8.47 7.34
C ARG A 184 -15.46 -9.47 7.97
N SER A 185 -15.10 -10.13 9.08
CA SER A 185 -15.97 -11.11 9.75
C SER A 185 -17.25 -10.53 10.34
N TYR A 186 -17.28 -9.24 10.69
CA TYR A 186 -18.38 -8.65 11.44
C TYR A 186 -19.64 -8.46 10.59
N SER A 187 -19.55 -8.31 9.27
CA SER A 187 -20.75 -8.21 8.42
C SER A 187 -21.63 -9.46 8.50
N VAL A 188 -21.01 -10.64 8.55
CA VAL A 188 -21.71 -11.93 8.68
C VAL A 188 -22.31 -12.09 10.08
N ILE A 189 -21.59 -11.67 11.12
CA ILE A 189 -22.08 -11.72 12.51
C ILE A 189 -23.29 -10.78 12.66
N THR A 190 -23.21 -9.55 12.15
CA THR A 190 -24.32 -8.59 12.18
C THR A 190 -25.52 -9.14 11.40
N TRP A 191 -25.31 -9.73 10.22
CA TRP A 191 -26.37 -10.39 9.45
C TRP A 191 -27.06 -11.51 10.23
N ALA A 192 -26.28 -12.40 10.85
CA ALA A 192 -26.83 -13.50 11.64
C ALA A 192 -27.66 -12.97 12.83
N ALA A 193 -27.17 -11.93 13.51
CA ALA A 193 -27.87 -11.30 14.62
C ALA A 193 -29.20 -10.65 14.20
N VAL A 194 -29.22 -9.86 13.11
CA VAL A 194 -30.46 -9.22 12.63
C VAL A 194 -31.44 -10.23 12.02
N SER A 195 -30.94 -11.30 11.41
CA SER A 195 -31.79 -12.38 10.88
C SER A 195 -32.45 -13.16 12.02
N LEU A 196 -31.69 -13.46 13.08
CA LEU A 196 -32.22 -14.10 14.28
C LEU A 196 -33.26 -13.20 14.97
N PHE A 197 -32.96 -11.91 15.13
CA PHE A 197 -33.92 -10.95 15.67
C PHE A 197 -35.21 -10.92 14.84
N SER A 198 -35.11 -10.79 13.52
CA SER A 198 -36.28 -10.73 12.63
C SER A 198 -37.13 -12.00 12.71
N ALA A 199 -36.51 -13.17 12.82
CA ALA A 199 -37.20 -14.43 12.99
C ALA A 199 -37.91 -14.52 14.36
N LEU A 200 -37.22 -14.14 15.44
CA LEU A 200 -37.78 -14.15 16.79
C LEU A 200 -38.95 -13.18 16.93
N ASP A 201 -38.80 -11.96 16.40
CA ASP A 201 -39.85 -10.94 16.46
C ASP A 201 -41.11 -11.39 15.71
N LEU A 202 -40.97 -11.97 14.50
CA LEU A 202 -42.13 -12.47 13.75
C LEU A 202 -42.84 -13.65 14.43
N ILE A 203 -42.11 -14.49 15.18
CA ILE A 203 -42.67 -15.66 15.88
C ILE A 203 -43.33 -15.27 17.20
N LEU A 204 -42.72 -14.34 17.95
CA LEU A 204 -43.15 -13.97 19.29
C LEU A 204 -44.20 -12.85 19.30
N THR A 205 -44.21 -11.98 18.29
CA THR A 205 -45.12 -10.83 18.23
C THR A 205 -46.49 -11.26 17.69
N PRO A 206 -47.60 -10.96 18.39
CA PRO A 206 -48.95 -11.28 17.92
C PRO A 206 -49.25 -10.70 16.53
N ALA A 207 -49.66 -11.56 15.59
CA ALA A 207 -50.01 -11.13 14.24
C ALA A 207 -51.40 -10.46 14.22
N ARG A 208 -51.51 -9.30 13.55
CA ARG A 208 -52.82 -8.70 13.23
C ARG A 208 -53.59 -9.57 12.22
N PRO A 209 -54.93 -9.46 12.14
CA PRO A 209 -55.75 -10.28 11.24
C PRO A 209 -55.35 -10.18 9.75
N ASP A 210 -54.87 -9.02 9.31
CA ASP A 210 -54.32 -8.80 7.96
C ASP A 210 -53.06 -9.63 7.73
N LEU A 211 -52.14 -9.65 8.70
CA LEU A 211 -50.92 -10.45 8.61
C LEU A 211 -51.23 -11.95 8.66
N VAL A 212 -52.20 -12.39 9.47
CA VAL A 212 -52.63 -13.80 9.49
C VAL A 212 -53.18 -14.24 8.12
N LEU A 213 -54.00 -13.40 7.47
CA LEU A 213 -54.52 -13.68 6.12
C LEU A 213 -53.38 -13.74 5.08
N TYR A 214 -52.43 -12.81 5.19
CA TYR A 214 -51.25 -12.77 4.33
C TYR A 214 -50.34 -14.00 4.51
N LEU A 215 -50.08 -14.40 5.77
CA LEU A 215 -49.28 -15.59 6.12
C LEU A 215 -49.91 -16.89 5.60
N LYS A 216 -51.25 -16.98 5.57
CA LYS A 216 -51.92 -18.12 4.94
C LYS A 216 -51.68 -18.21 3.43
N THR A 217 -51.46 -17.07 2.78
CA THR A 217 -51.23 -17.00 1.33
C THR A 217 -49.77 -17.23 0.96
N VAL A 218 -48.84 -16.58 1.67
CA VAL A 218 -47.41 -16.50 1.31
C VAL A 218 -46.53 -17.47 2.11
N SER A 219 -47.07 -18.09 3.16
CA SER A 219 -46.32 -18.82 4.20
C SER A 219 -45.38 -17.93 5.01
N ILE A 220 -45.14 -18.30 6.27
CA ILE A 220 -44.16 -17.62 7.13
C ILE A 220 -42.75 -17.63 6.51
N TYR A 221 -42.43 -18.67 5.75
CA TYR A 221 -41.16 -18.78 5.05
C TYR A 221 -40.99 -17.67 4.00
N GLY A 222 -42.03 -17.36 3.21
CA GLY A 222 -41.96 -16.33 2.18
C GLY A 222 -41.76 -14.93 2.78
N VAL A 223 -42.36 -14.68 3.94
CA VAL A 223 -42.21 -13.41 4.67
C VAL A 223 -40.80 -13.22 5.23
N LEU A 224 -40.23 -14.24 5.87
CA LEU A 224 -38.87 -14.18 6.43
C LEU A 224 -37.78 -14.25 5.35
N ALA A 225 -38.01 -14.99 4.27
CA ALA A 225 -37.01 -15.18 3.23
C ALA A 225 -36.58 -13.84 2.62
N ARG A 226 -37.51 -12.90 2.41
CA ARG A 226 -37.20 -11.60 1.79
C ARG A 226 -36.13 -10.79 2.55
N PRO A 227 -36.33 -10.38 3.82
CA PRO A 227 -35.34 -9.57 4.53
C PRO A 227 -34.05 -10.35 4.82
N ILE A 228 -34.13 -11.66 5.09
CA ILE A 228 -32.96 -12.50 5.39
C ILE A 228 -32.08 -12.68 4.14
N VAL A 229 -32.68 -12.98 2.98
CA VAL A 229 -31.94 -13.16 1.73
C VAL A 229 -31.36 -11.82 1.24
N LEU A 230 -32.14 -10.74 1.30
CA LEU A 230 -31.67 -9.40 0.90
C LEU A 230 -30.48 -8.95 1.76
N SER A 231 -30.62 -9.01 3.08
CA SER A 231 -29.54 -8.63 4.00
C SER A 231 -28.36 -9.60 3.91
N GLY A 232 -28.59 -10.89 3.65
CA GLY A 232 -27.54 -11.88 3.44
C GLY A 232 -26.71 -11.61 2.19
N PHE A 233 -27.37 -11.27 1.08
CA PHE A 233 -26.69 -10.88 -0.15
C PHE A 233 -25.82 -9.63 0.06
N LEU A 234 -26.37 -8.61 0.75
CA LEU A 234 -25.62 -7.40 1.10
C LEU A 234 -24.45 -7.70 2.06
N ALA A 235 -24.62 -8.63 3.00
CA ALA A 235 -23.54 -9.07 3.89
C ALA A 235 -22.38 -9.69 3.11
N VAL A 236 -22.68 -10.54 2.10
CA VAL A 236 -21.67 -11.15 1.24
C VAL A 236 -20.98 -10.11 0.37
N ILE A 237 -21.72 -9.20 -0.27
CA ILE A 237 -21.12 -8.11 -1.05
C ILE A 237 -20.21 -7.27 -0.17
N SER A 238 -20.68 -6.86 1.00
CA SER A 238 -19.90 -6.04 1.93
C SER A 238 -18.66 -6.79 2.44
N TRP A 239 -18.78 -8.10 2.70
CA TRP A 239 -17.66 -8.98 3.06
C TRP A 239 -16.60 -9.10 1.96
N ILE A 240 -17.01 -9.18 0.70
CA ILE A 240 -16.09 -9.22 -0.47
C ILE A 240 -15.42 -7.85 -0.64
N ALA A 241 -16.20 -6.77 -0.60
CA ALA A 241 -15.70 -5.40 -0.76
C ALA A 241 -14.69 -5.02 0.34
N ALA A 242 -14.96 -5.38 1.60
CA ALA A 242 -14.01 -5.19 2.69
C ALA A 242 -12.70 -5.95 2.45
N GLY A 243 -12.80 -7.17 1.92
CA GLY A 243 -11.65 -8.00 1.59
C GLY A 243 -10.83 -7.47 0.40
N SER A 244 -11.48 -6.91 -0.63
CA SER A 244 -10.78 -6.38 -1.79
C SER A 244 -9.98 -5.12 -1.44
N VAL A 245 -10.57 -4.20 -0.66
CA VAL A 245 -9.89 -2.97 -0.22
C VAL A 245 -8.67 -3.30 0.65
N GLN A 246 -8.81 -4.23 1.61
CA GLN A 246 -7.69 -4.66 2.45
C GLN A 246 -6.54 -5.26 1.63
N ARG A 247 -6.86 -6.07 0.62
CA ARG A 247 -5.85 -6.66 -0.27
C ARG A 247 -5.15 -5.60 -1.12
N ALA A 248 -5.88 -4.63 -1.65
CA ALA A 248 -5.30 -3.56 -2.46
C ALA A 248 -4.26 -2.75 -1.66
N ILE A 249 -4.59 -2.36 -0.42
CA ILE A 249 -3.68 -1.61 0.47
C ILE A 249 -2.42 -2.44 0.76
N PHE A 250 -2.58 -3.73 1.06
CA PHE A 250 -1.44 -4.60 1.36
C PHE A 250 -0.55 -4.87 0.14
N GLN A 251 -1.14 -4.90 -1.06
CA GLN A 251 -0.39 -5.01 -2.30
C GLN A 251 0.41 -3.75 -2.60
N GLU A 252 -0.17 -2.57 -2.38
CA GLU A 252 0.53 -1.29 -2.53
C GLU A 252 1.74 -1.20 -1.59
N ASP A 253 1.60 -1.62 -0.33
CA ASP A 253 2.70 -1.61 0.63
C ASP A 253 3.83 -2.57 0.26
N LYS A 254 3.48 -3.76 -0.21
CA LYS A 254 4.46 -4.72 -0.74
C LYS A 254 5.19 -4.17 -1.95
N ASN A 255 4.47 -3.53 -2.87
CA ASN A 255 5.07 -2.94 -4.06
C ASN A 255 6.02 -1.80 -3.68
N ALA A 256 5.64 -0.95 -2.72
CA ALA A 256 6.49 0.12 -2.22
C ALA A 256 7.76 -0.41 -1.52
N GLU A 257 7.68 -1.52 -0.79
CA GLU A 257 8.86 -2.17 -0.19
C GLU A 257 9.78 -2.76 -1.26
N VAL A 258 9.21 -3.43 -2.26
CA VAL A 258 9.94 -4.00 -3.40
C VAL A 258 10.62 -2.90 -4.22
N GLU A 259 9.96 -1.78 -4.47
CA GLU A 259 10.54 -0.63 -5.17
C GLU A 259 11.75 -0.05 -4.42
N ARG A 260 11.66 0.10 -3.08
CA ARG A 260 12.81 0.54 -2.27
C ARG A 260 13.98 -0.43 -2.34
N ALA A 261 13.71 -1.73 -2.32
CA ALA A 261 14.74 -2.75 -2.46
C ALA A 261 15.41 -2.70 -3.84
N TYR A 262 14.63 -2.53 -4.91
CA TYR A 262 15.17 -2.35 -6.27
C TYR A 262 15.97 -1.06 -6.41
N ALA A 263 15.52 0.05 -5.82
CA ALA A 263 16.25 1.31 -5.83
C ALA A 263 17.61 1.18 -5.13
N ALA A 264 17.65 0.53 -3.96
CA ALA A 264 18.89 0.26 -3.25
C ALA A 264 19.85 -0.63 -4.06
N LEU A 265 19.32 -1.67 -4.72
CA LEU A 265 20.12 -2.55 -5.59
C LEU A 265 20.64 -1.81 -6.82
N ALA A 266 19.82 -0.97 -7.45
CA ALA A 266 20.22 -0.15 -8.59
C ALA A 266 21.35 0.82 -8.20
N ASP A 267 21.27 1.44 -7.03
CA ASP A 267 22.32 2.30 -6.49
C ASP A 267 23.62 1.53 -6.22
N GLN A 268 23.52 0.32 -5.64
CA GLN A 268 24.69 -0.55 -5.44
C GLN A 268 25.33 -0.93 -6.78
N LYS A 269 24.53 -1.34 -7.76
CA LYS A 269 25.00 -1.70 -9.10
C LYS A 269 25.71 -0.53 -9.77
N ARG A 270 25.14 0.67 -9.69
CA ARG A 270 25.76 1.87 -10.27
C ARG A 270 27.11 2.17 -9.64
N ARG A 271 27.21 2.08 -8.31
CA ARG A 271 28.50 2.26 -7.59
C ARG A 271 29.54 1.21 -7.99
N LEU A 272 29.11 -0.04 -8.20
CA LEU A 272 29.99 -1.11 -8.67
C LEU A 272 30.49 -0.83 -10.10
N GLU A 273 29.61 -0.43 -11.02
CA GLU A 273 29.98 -0.09 -12.40
C GLU A 273 30.95 1.10 -12.47
N GLU A 274 30.68 2.15 -11.70
CA GLU A 274 31.58 3.31 -11.56
C GLU A 274 32.96 2.88 -11.05
N ALA A 275 33.01 2.03 -10.02
CA ALA A 275 34.28 1.56 -9.44
C ALA A 275 35.04 0.60 -10.37
N ILE A 276 34.35 -0.25 -11.14
CA ILE A 276 34.96 -1.11 -12.18
C ILE A 276 35.60 -0.25 -13.28
N ALA A 277 34.90 0.79 -13.75
CA ALA A 277 35.44 1.68 -14.79
C ALA A 277 36.74 2.37 -14.34
N VAL A 278 36.83 2.75 -13.06
CA VAL A 278 38.07 3.32 -12.48
C VAL A 278 39.20 2.29 -12.47
N ILE A 279 38.93 1.04 -12.05
CA ILE A 279 39.93 -0.03 -12.04
C ILE A 279 40.42 -0.36 -13.46
N GLN A 280 39.50 -0.43 -14.43
CA GLN A 280 39.84 -0.64 -15.85
C GLN A 280 40.74 0.48 -16.38
N GLY A 281 40.45 1.74 -16.04
CA GLY A 281 41.29 2.88 -16.43
C GLY A 281 42.70 2.82 -15.83
N VAL A 282 42.86 2.32 -14.60
CA VAL A 282 44.18 2.09 -13.99
C VAL A 282 44.91 0.97 -14.73
N HIS A 283 44.23 -0.15 -15.01
CA HIS A 283 44.82 -1.25 -15.79
C HIS A 283 45.30 -0.80 -17.18
N ALA A 284 44.51 0.02 -17.88
CA ALA A 284 44.90 0.55 -19.19
C ALA A 284 46.17 1.44 -19.11
N ARG A 285 46.29 2.29 -18.08
CA ARG A 285 47.50 3.10 -17.86
C ARG A 285 48.73 2.26 -17.54
N VAL A 286 48.57 1.25 -16.67
CA VAL A 286 49.63 0.30 -16.34
C VAL A 286 50.10 -0.47 -17.58
N ALA A 287 49.15 -0.92 -18.42
CA ALA A 287 49.46 -1.59 -19.68
C ALA A 287 50.22 -0.70 -20.67
N ASN A 288 50.03 0.63 -20.58
CA ASN A 288 50.77 1.62 -21.36
C ASN A 288 52.14 2.00 -20.74
N GLY A 289 52.58 1.31 -19.68
CA GLY A 289 53.89 1.51 -19.05
C GLY A 289 53.89 2.49 -17.87
N ASP A 290 52.75 3.07 -17.49
CA ASP A 290 52.65 3.90 -16.29
C ASP A 290 52.45 3.03 -15.04
N LEU A 291 53.55 2.50 -14.50
CA LEU A 291 53.54 1.72 -13.26
C LEU A 291 53.30 2.58 -11.99
N ALA A 292 53.32 3.90 -12.11
CA ALA A 292 53.02 4.80 -10.99
C ALA A 292 51.50 4.98 -10.79
N ALA A 293 50.68 4.58 -11.76
CA ALA A 293 49.23 4.64 -11.66
C ALA A 293 48.71 3.77 -10.51
N ARG A 294 48.06 4.40 -9.52
CA ARG A 294 47.36 3.70 -8.43
C ARG A 294 45.87 3.78 -8.62
N ALA A 295 45.17 2.70 -8.27
CA ALA A 295 43.72 2.72 -8.19
C ALA A 295 43.31 3.41 -6.87
N PRO A 296 42.50 4.49 -6.93
CA PRO A 296 42.00 5.12 -5.72
C PRO A 296 41.16 4.11 -4.93
N ILE A 297 41.31 4.08 -3.60
CA ILE A 297 40.49 3.24 -2.72
C ILE A 297 39.09 3.86 -2.67
N VAL A 298 38.27 3.54 -3.67
CA VAL A 298 36.84 3.84 -3.65
C VAL A 298 36.23 2.90 -2.62
N GLY A 299 35.63 3.46 -1.55
CA GLY A 299 34.96 2.67 -0.53
C GLY A 299 33.85 1.78 -1.13
N GLY A 300 33.54 0.67 -0.47
CA GLY A 300 32.50 -0.27 -0.91
C GLY A 300 33.00 -1.69 -1.12
N GLU A 301 32.27 -2.46 -1.92
CA GLU A 301 32.49 -3.91 -2.12
C GLU A 301 33.80 -4.22 -2.89
N LEU A 302 34.33 -3.28 -3.67
CA LEU A 302 35.57 -3.47 -4.45
C LEU A 302 36.85 -3.10 -3.70
N VAL A 303 36.76 -2.65 -2.44
CA VAL A 303 37.94 -2.29 -1.63
C VAL A 303 39.00 -3.41 -1.60
N PRO A 304 38.66 -4.69 -1.38
CA PRO A 304 39.65 -5.77 -1.39
C PRO A 304 40.34 -5.94 -2.74
N LEU A 305 39.60 -5.79 -3.84
CA LEU A 305 40.13 -5.89 -5.20
C LEU A 305 41.13 -4.76 -5.47
N THR A 306 40.79 -3.53 -5.12
CA THR A 306 41.65 -2.35 -5.28
C THR A 306 42.94 -2.47 -4.46
N ILE A 307 42.87 -2.97 -3.23
CA ILE A 307 44.06 -3.21 -2.38
C ILE A 307 44.96 -4.26 -3.04
N SER A 308 44.40 -5.37 -3.50
CA SER A 308 45.18 -6.44 -4.17
C SER A 308 45.87 -5.94 -5.44
N LEU A 309 45.18 -5.11 -6.24
CA LEU A 309 45.74 -4.51 -7.44
C LEU A 309 46.90 -3.57 -7.11
N ASN A 310 46.72 -2.65 -6.17
CA ASN A 310 47.78 -1.71 -5.78
C ASN A 310 49.03 -2.42 -5.23
N LEU A 311 48.85 -3.51 -4.48
CA LEU A 311 49.97 -4.34 -4.01
C LEU A 311 50.70 -5.04 -5.16
N MET A 312 49.96 -5.52 -6.17
CA MET A 312 50.55 -6.11 -7.37
C MET A 312 51.36 -5.08 -8.17
N LEU A 313 50.80 -3.88 -8.39
CA LEU A 313 51.46 -2.80 -9.10
C LEU A 313 52.72 -2.31 -8.38
N GLU A 314 52.66 -2.19 -7.06
CA GLU A 314 53.83 -1.88 -6.23
C GLU A 314 54.93 -2.93 -6.40
N ARG A 315 54.56 -4.22 -6.42
CA ARG A 315 55.53 -5.32 -6.63
C ARG A 315 56.15 -5.28 -8.03
N LEU A 316 55.34 -5.02 -9.06
CA LEU A 316 55.82 -4.89 -10.45
C LEU A 316 56.78 -3.70 -10.60
N ASN A 317 56.44 -2.54 -10.03
CA ASN A 317 57.29 -1.36 -10.07
C ASN A 317 58.66 -1.62 -9.42
N ARG A 318 58.68 -2.28 -8.26
CA ARG A 318 59.93 -2.69 -7.60
C ARG A 318 60.77 -3.63 -8.46
N LEU A 319 60.15 -4.57 -9.16
CA LEU A 319 60.84 -5.48 -10.08
C LEU A 319 61.45 -4.72 -11.26
N GLN A 320 60.71 -3.80 -11.89
CA GLN A 320 61.20 -3.00 -13.01
C GLN A 320 62.35 -2.05 -12.60
N ILE A 321 62.28 -1.44 -11.41
CA ILE A 321 63.37 -0.63 -10.86
C ILE A 321 64.62 -1.50 -10.64
N ALA A 322 64.45 -2.68 -10.05
CA ALA A 322 65.56 -3.61 -9.83
C ALA A 322 66.22 -4.03 -11.15
N GLU A 323 65.44 -4.33 -12.18
CA GLU A 323 65.94 -4.70 -13.52
C GLU A 323 66.72 -3.53 -14.17
N ASN A 324 66.19 -2.31 -14.10
CA ASN A 324 66.88 -1.12 -14.60
C ASN A 324 68.20 -0.85 -13.84
N THR A 325 68.21 -1.04 -12.52
CA THR A 325 69.45 -0.88 -11.74
C THR A 325 70.48 -1.94 -12.11
N LEU A 326 70.06 -3.17 -12.40
CA LEU A 326 70.93 -4.24 -12.81
C LEU A 326 71.54 -3.94 -14.18
N GLY A 327 70.75 -3.48 -15.16
CA GLY A 327 71.25 -3.03 -16.45
C GLY A 327 72.22 -1.85 -16.36
N ASN A 328 71.97 -0.87 -15.47
CA ASN A 328 72.89 0.23 -15.22
C ASN A 328 74.22 -0.22 -14.59
N LEU A 329 74.17 -1.19 -13.67
CA LEU A 329 75.35 -1.81 -13.08
C LEU A 329 76.15 -2.57 -14.14
N GLU A 330 75.49 -3.35 -14.99
CA GLU A 330 76.13 -4.07 -16.10
C GLU A 330 76.86 -3.10 -17.05
N MET A 331 76.21 -2.00 -17.46
CA MET A 331 76.85 -0.96 -18.28
C MET A 331 78.05 -0.31 -17.55
N SER A 332 77.92 -0.02 -16.26
CA SER A 332 79.00 0.59 -15.47
C SER A 332 80.21 -0.34 -15.34
N VAL A 333 79.96 -1.65 -15.15
CA VAL A 333 81.01 -2.67 -15.09
C VAL A 333 81.70 -2.83 -16.44
N GLN A 334 80.95 -2.82 -17.56
CA GLN A 334 81.53 -2.86 -18.91
C GLN A 334 82.39 -1.62 -19.18
N HIS A 335 81.90 -0.44 -18.83
CA HIS A 335 82.66 0.80 -18.96
C HIS A 335 83.95 0.78 -18.15
N LEU A 336 83.89 0.35 -16.88
CA LEU A 336 85.08 0.16 -16.04
C LEU A 336 86.05 -0.86 -16.65
N SER A 337 85.56 -1.96 -17.22
CA SER A 337 86.41 -2.96 -17.87
C SER A 337 87.13 -2.39 -19.10
N GLN A 338 86.48 -1.53 -19.87
CA GLN A 338 87.10 -0.83 -21.00
C GLN A 338 88.18 0.15 -20.54
N VAL A 339 87.87 1.00 -19.55
CA VAL A 339 88.85 1.96 -18.98
C VAL A 339 90.07 1.22 -18.43
N LEU A 340 89.87 0.10 -17.73
CA LEU A 340 90.98 -0.73 -17.24
C LEU A 340 91.81 -1.35 -18.38
N ALA A 341 91.17 -1.79 -19.46
CA ALA A 341 91.86 -2.32 -20.63
C ALA A 341 92.71 -1.25 -21.35
N GLU A 342 92.20 -0.02 -21.48
CA GLU A 342 92.95 1.11 -22.03
C GLU A 342 94.13 1.51 -21.14
N LEU A 343 93.94 1.50 -19.82
CA LEU A 343 94.98 1.77 -18.83
C LEU A 343 96.11 0.72 -18.93
N ALA A 344 95.75 -0.57 -19.06
CA ALA A 344 96.69 -1.66 -19.22
C ALA A 344 97.50 -1.60 -20.53
N GLN A 345 96.95 -0.97 -21.59
CA GLN A 345 97.63 -0.75 -22.87
C GLN A 345 98.56 0.49 -22.87
N GLY A 346 98.67 1.22 -21.74
CA GLY A 346 99.60 2.35 -21.59
C GLY A 346 99.16 3.63 -22.29
N ARG A 347 97.91 3.73 -22.73
CA ARG A 347 97.33 4.96 -23.31
C ARG A 347 96.64 5.78 -22.23
N ILE A 348 97.38 6.53 -21.43
CA ILE A 348 96.81 7.52 -20.51
C ILE A 348 97.14 8.91 -21.06
N ALA A 349 96.19 9.55 -21.74
CA ALA A 349 96.38 10.90 -22.28
C ALA A 349 95.53 11.99 -21.59
N THR A 350 94.59 11.65 -20.71
CA THR A 350 93.79 12.68 -20.02
C THR A 350 93.41 12.28 -18.59
N PRO A 351 93.53 13.21 -17.61
CA PRO A 351 93.14 12.97 -16.24
C PRO A 351 91.62 12.77 -16.14
N VAL A 352 91.20 11.78 -15.35
CA VAL A 352 89.81 11.50 -15.03
C VAL A 352 89.20 12.77 -14.41
N PRO A 353 88.14 13.36 -15.00
CA PRO A 353 87.49 14.52 -14.41
C PRO A 353 86.92 14.11 -13.04
N ALA A 354 87.35 14.81 -11.99
CA ALA A 354 86.85 14.62 -10.64
C ALA A 354 85.32 14.82 -10.66
N ALA A 355 84.57 13.79 -10.27
CA ALA A 355 83.12 13.86 -10.16
C ALA A 355 82.74 15.01 -9.22
N GLN A 356 82.10 16.04 -9.77
CA GLN A 356 81.46 17.08 -8.96
C GLN A 356 80.16 16.49 -8.41
N ASN A 357 80.11 16.35 -7.08
CA ASN A 357 78.95 15.88 -6.32
C ASN A 357 77.80 16.88 -6.37
#